data_AF-A0A1Q5TU90-F1
#
_entry.id   AF-A0A1Q5TU90-F1
#
_cell.length_a   1.000
_cell.length_b   1.000
_cell.length_c   1.000
_cell.angle_alpha   90.00
_cell.angle_beta   90.00
_cell.angle_gamma   90.00
#
_symmetry.space_group_name_H-M   'P 1'
#
loop_
_entity.id
_entity.type
_entity.pdbx_description
1 polymer ?
#
loop_
_entity_poly.entity_id
_entity_poly.type
_entity_poly.pdbx_seq_one_letter_code
_entity_poly.pdbx_strand_id
1 'polypeptide(L)'
;MALANAERLDWQLTPVNFMPLFALAALLYESPWVAERYAAINKFIVSVDAMLMDPVVYSIIMNAREFSAADAFQSQYLRQDLSRKIKKTFGRFDALLVPTTPTFPSIE
;
A
#
# COMPACT_ATOMS: atom_id res chain seq x y z
N MET A 1 19.44 -11.70 -13.63
CA MET A 1 19.05 -13.13 -13.69
C MET A 1 17.55 -13.31 -13.99
N ALA A 2 16.61 -12.63 -13.32
CA ALA A 2 15.17 -12.83 -13.57
C ALA A 2 14.69 -12.42 -14.99
N LEU A 3 15.09 -11.24 -15.48
CA LEU A 3 14.69 -10.78 -16.82
C LEU A 3 15.22 -11.70 -17.93
N ALA A 4 16.50 -12.06 -17.86
CA ALA A 4 17.11 -13.02 -18.80
C ALA A 4 16.42 -14.40 -18.77
N ASN A 5 15.97 -14.85 -17.59
CA ASN A 5 15.21 -16.10 -17.49
C ASN A 5 13.82 -15.98 -18.15
N ALA A 6 13.15 -14.84 -18.01
CA ALA A 6 11.87 -14.60 -18.67
C ALA A 6 12.03 -14.56 -20.21
N GLU A 7 13.09 -13.92 -20.72
CA GLU A 7 13.42 -13.95 -22.15
C GLU A 7 13.69 -15.37 -22.66
N ARG A 8 14.39 -16.21 -21.88
CA ARG A 8 14.61 -17.63 -22.22
C ARG A 8 13.34 -18.49 -22.21
N LEU A 9 12.28 -18.03 -21.56
CA LEU A 9 10.96 -18.67 -21.56
C LEU A 9 10.04 -18.07 -22.64
N ASP A 10 10.59 -17.27 -23.55
CA ASP A 10 9.89 -16.59 -24.64
C ASP A 10 8.80 -15.61 -24.14
N TRP A 11 8.97 -15.04 -22.94
CA TRP A 11 8.07 -14.00 -22.44
C TRP A 11 8.33 -12.67 -23.13
N GLN A 12 7.27 -12.00 -23.56
CA GLN A 12 7.35 -10.65 -24.12
C GLN A 12 7.43 -9.61 -23.00
N LEU A 13 8.64 -9.10 -22.74
CA LEU A 13 8.87 -8.08 -21.73
C LEU A 13 8.63 -6.68 -22.30
N THR A 14 7.70 -5.94 -21.71
CA THR A 14 7.46 -4.52 -22.03
C THR A 14 7.75 -3.67 -20.80
N PRO A 15 8.70 -2.72 -20.85
CA PRO A 15 8.87 -1.73 -19.80
C PRO A 15 7.63 -0.83 -19.69
N VAL A 16 7.11 -0.64 -18.47
CA VAL A 16 5.91 0.15 -18.21
C VAL A 16 6.16 1.12 -17.08
N ASN A 17 5.54 2.30 -17.13
CA ASN A 17 5.59 3.27 -16.05
C ASN A 17 4.67 2.84 -14.88
N PHE A 18 5.28 2.58 -13.72
CA PHE A 18 4.58 2.14 -12.50
C PHE A 18 4.11 3.31 -11.61
N MET A 19 4.35 4.57 -11.99
CA MET A 19 3.91 5.74 -11.20
C MET A 19 2.44 5.68 -10.73
N PRO A 20 1.46 5.24 -11.55
CA PRO A 20 0.08 5.10 -11.07
C PRO A 20 -0.10 4.06 -9.96
N LEU A 21 0.64 2.95 -10.02
CA LEU A 21 0.64 1.92 -8.97
C LEU A 21 1.25 2.45 -7.68
N PHE A 22 2.37 3.19 -7.77
CA PHE A 22 2.99 3.81 -6.61
C PHE A 22 2.12 4.89 -5.97
N ALA A 23 1.44 5.71 -6.79
CA ALA A 23 0.47 6.68 -6.28
C ALA A 23 -0.70 6.00 -5.54
N LEU A 24 -1.17 4.85 -6.05
CA LEU A 24 -2.19 4.06 -5.34
C LEU A 24 -1.63 3.45 -4.05
N ALA A 25 -0.40 2.95 -4.06
CA ALA A 25 0.25 2.36 -2.89
C ALA A 25 0.52 3.39 -1.78
N ALA A 26 0.82 4.64 -2.13
CA ALA A 26 1.00 5.72 -1.16
C ALA A 26 -0.24 5.94 -0.28
N LEU A 27 -1.46 5.72 -0.82
CA LEU A 27 -2.71 5.79 -0.06
C LEU A 27 -2.79 4.75 1.08
N LEU A 28 -1.94 3.72 1.12
CA LEU A 28 -1.91 2.78 2.25
C LEU A 28 -1.21 3.37 3.49
N TYR A 29 -0.39 4.41 3.31
CA TYR A 29 0.42 5.00 4.37
C TYR A 29 0.04 6.45 4.66
N GLU A 30 -0.26 7.23 3.62
CA GLU A 30 -0.47 8.69 3.70
C GLU A 30 -1.95 9.07 3.63
N SER A 31 -2.86 8.16 3.97
CA SER A 31 -4.31 8.37 3.85
C SER A 31 -5.09 7.64 4.95
N PRO A 32 -6.41 7.85 5.05
CA PRO A 32 -7.25 7.34 6.14
C PRO A 32 -7.34 5.81 6.25
N TRP A 33 -6.64 5.02 5.44
CA TRP A 33 -6.71 3.55 5.49
C TRP A 33 -6.09 2.97 6.76
N VAL A 34 -5.21 3.72 7.44
CA VAL A 34 -4.77 3.35 8.79
C VAL A 34 -5.94 3.30 9.79
N ALA A 35 -7.06 3.99 9.52
CA ALA A 35 -8.26 3.93 10.33
C ALA A 35 -8.91 2.54 10.34
N GLU A 36 -8.66 1.67 9.36
CA GLU A 36 -9.10 0.27 9.43
C GLU A 36 -8.40 -0.49 10.58
N ARG A 37 -7.10 -0.25 10.77
CA ARG A 37 -6.34 -0.83 11.89
C ARG A 37 -6.88 -0.32 13.22
N TYR A 38 -7.13 1.00 13.32
CA TYR A 38 -7.72 1.60 14.52
C TYR A 38 -9.12 1.04 14.80
N ALA A 39 -10.00 0.98 13.79
CA ALA A 39 -11.35 0.45 13.94
C ALA A 39 -11.36 -1.00 14.44
N ALA A 40 -10.42 -1.83 13.99
CA ALA A 40 -10.31 -3.23 14.41
C ALA A 40 -9.98 -3.40 15.91
N ILE A 41 -9.22 -2.47 16.50
CA ILE A 41 -8.75 -2.57 17.90
C ILE A 41 -9.18 -1.39 18.79
N ASN A 42 -10.13 -0.55 18.35
CA ASN A 42 -10.42 0.74 18.99
C ASN A 42 -10.73 0.61 20.48
N LYS A 43 -11.50 -0.41 20.89
CA LYS A 43 -11.84 -0.67 22.30
C LYS A 43 -10.62 -1.05 23.13
N PHE A 44 -9.70 -1.81 22.56
CA PHE A 44 -8.47 -2.23 23.23
C PHE A 44 -7.53 -1.04 23.39
N ILE A 45 -7.21 -0.37 22.29
CA ILE A 45 -6.19 0.70 22.26
C ILE A 45 -6.58 1.91 23.11
N VAL A 46 -7.87 2.15 23.35
CA VAL A 46 -8.33 3.21 24.28
C VAL A 46 -8.37 2.76 25.75
N SER A 47 -8.34 1.46 26.02
CA SER A 47 -8.47 0.90 27.38
C SER A 47 -7.14 0.58 28.05
N VAL A 48 -6.05 0.46 27.27
CA VAL A 48 -4.74 0.06 27.76
C VAL A 48 -3.78 1.26 27.82
N ASP A 49 -2.80 1.17 28.72
CA ASP A 49 -1.67 2.11 28.71
C ASP A 49 -0.86 1.92 27.41
N ALA A 50 -0.51 3.04 26.77
CA ALA A 50 0.31 3.05 25.55
C ALA A 50 1.66 2.32 25.73
N MET A 51 2.20 2.30 26.95
CA MET A 51 3.45 1.59 27.27
C MET A 51 3.36 0.06 27.11
N LEU A 52 2.15 -0.51 27.03
CA LEU A 52 1.93 -1.95 26.81
C LEU A 52 1.95 -2.33 25.33
N MET A 53 2.13 -1.37 24.43
CA MET A 53 2.22 -1.58 22.99
C MET A 53 3.60 -1.19 22.48
N ASP A 54 4.01 -1.79 21.36
CA ASP A 54 5.17 -1.30 20.62
C ASP A 54 4.92 0.18 20.24
N PRO A 55 5.85 1.11 20.55
CA PRO A 55 5.62 2.54 20.38
C PRO A 55 5.46 2.94 18.90
N VAL A 56 6.13 2.23 17.98
CA VAL A 56 6.02 2.47 16.53
C VAL A 56 4.63 2.04 16.06
N VAL A 57 4.18 0.84 16.44
CA VAL A 57 2.84 0.35 16.09
C VAL A 57 1.74 1.23 16.69
N TYR A 58 1.86 1.61 17.96
CA TYR A 58 0.91 2.48 18.62
C TYR A 58 0.79 3.84 17.90
N SER A 59 1.92 4.49 17.62
CA SER A 59 1.92 5.79 16.91
C SER A 59 1.29 5.69 15.52
N ILE A 60 1.61 4.65 14.74
CA ILE A 60 1.02 4.42 13.41
C ILE A 60 -0.51 4.31 13.52
N ILE A 61 -1.02 3.46 14.43
CA ILE A 61 -2.46 3.24 14.54
C ILE A 61 -3.19 4.47 15.07
N MET A 62 -2.59 5.21 16.01
CA MET A 62 -3.21 6.40 16.60
C MET A 62 -3.32 7.59 15.62
N ASN A 63 -2.45 7.67 14.61
CA ASN A 63 -2.58 8.65 13.53
C ASN A 63 -3.92 8.56 12.79
N ALA A 64 -4.64 7.44 12.89
CA ALA A 64 -6.00 7.31 12.36
C ALA A 64 -6.99 8.39 12.87
N ARG A 65 -6.76 8.92 14.06
CA ARG A 65 -7.67 9.90 14.70
C ARG A 65 -7.64 11.28 14.05
N GLU A 66 -6.62 11.57 13.24
CA GLU A 66 -6.47 12.84 12.53
C GLU A 66 -7.32 12.90 11.25
N PHE A 67 -7.91 11.78 10.83
CA PHE A 67 -8.71 11.70 9.62
C PHE A 67 -10.21 11.76 9.91
N SER A 68 -10.90 12.60 9.16
CA SER A 68 -12.36 12.69 9.19
C SER A 68 -13.02 11.67 8.25
N ALA A 69 -14.33 11.50 8.39
CA ALA A 69 -15.12 10.74 7.42
C ALA A 69 -15.03 11.34 6.00
N ALA A 70 -14.94 12.67 5.88
CA ALA A 70 -14.79 13.34 4.59
C ALA A 70 -13.46 12.96 3.92
N ASP A 71 -12.37 12.91 4.68
CA ASP A 71 -11.06 12.47 4.17
C ASP A 71 -11.12 11.02 3.68
N ALA A 72 -11.80 10.14 4.43
CA ALA A 72 -11.96 8.74 4.03
C ALA A 72 -12.71 8.61 2.68
N PHE A 73 -13.79 9.38 2.48
CA PHE A 73 -14.50 9.38 1.20
C PHE A 73 -13.67 9.99 0.07
N GLN A 74 -12.92 11.07 0.32
CA GLN A 74 -12.03 11.67 -0.67
C GLN A 74 -10.93 10.70 -1.12
N SER A 75 -10.27 10.02 -0.17
CA SER A 75 -9.29 8.98 -0.48
C SER A 75 -9.92 7.80 -1.22
N GLN A 76 -11.18 7.45 -0.93
CA GLN A 76 -11.89 6.41 -1.67
C GLN A 76 -12.13 6.81 -3.13
N TYR A 77 -12.51 8.05 -3.40
CA TYR A 77 -12.70 8.55 -4.76
C TYR A 77 -11.38 8.54 -5.53
N LEU A 78 -10.30 9.03 -4.91
CA LEU A 78 -8.97 9.00 -5.51
C LEU A 78 -8.50 7.57 -5.80
N ARG A 79 -8.73 6.62 -4.87
CA ARG A 79 -8.43 5.20 -5.06
C ARG A 79 -9.17 4.63 -6.27
N GLN A 80 -10.44 4.95 -6.43
CA GLN A 80 -11.24 4.49 -7.57
C GLN A 80 -10.74 5.08 -8.89
N ASP A 81 -10.40 6.36 -8.92
CA ASP A 81 -9.86 7.05 -10.09
C ASP A 81 -8.53 6.43 -10.55
N LEU A 82 -7.60 6.23 -9.60
CA LEU A 82 -6.33 5.56 -9.86
C LEU A 82 -6.56 4.12 -10.32
N SER A 83 -7.46 3.38 -9.69
CA SER A 83 -7.79 2.00 -10.08
C SER A 83 -8.28 1.93 -11.52
N ARG A 84 -9.12 2.86 -11.98
CA ARG A 84 -9.57 2.91 -13.38
C ARG A 84 -8.41 3.17 -14.34
N LYS A 85 -7.52 4.11 -14.01
CA LYS A 85 -6.33 4.42 -14.82
C LYS A 85 -5.39 3.21 -14.89
N ILE A 86 -5.12 2.56 -13.77
CA ILE A 86 -4.27 1.37 -13.68
C ILE A 86 -4.87 0.23 -14.52
N LYS A 87 -6.16 -0.09 -14.34
CA LYS A 87 -6.83 -1.14 -15.13
C LYS A 87 -6.73 -0.87 -16.63
N LYS A 88 -6.92 0.38 -17.07
CA LYS A 88 -6.79 0.74 -18.48
C LYS A 88 -5.35 0.57 -19.00
N THR A 89 -4.36 1.00 -18.23
CA THR A 89 -2.94 0.95 -18.66
C THR A 89 -2.38 -0.48 -18.64
N PHE A 90 -2.76 -1.26 -17.63
CA PHE A 90 -2.21 -2.58 -17.35
C PHE A 90 -3.06 -3.76 -17.85
N GLY A 91 -4.34 -3.53 -18.19
CA GLY A 91 -5.25 -4.59 -18.65
C GLY A 91 -4.89 -5.22 -20.01
N ARG A 92 -3.80 -4.77 -20.65
CA ARG A 92 -3.23 -5.34 -21.87
C ARG A 92 -2.07 -6.31 -21.61
N PHE A 93 -1.69 -6.52 -20.35
CA PHE A 93 -0.62 -7.44 -19.95
C PHE A 93 -1.20 -8.62 -19.19
N ASP A 94 -0.60 -9.79 -19.34
CA ASP A 94 -1.01 -11.01 -18.64
C ASP A 94 -0.52 -11.04 -17.19
N ALA A 95 0.63 -10.42 -16.92
CA ALA A 95 1.26 -10.40 -15.60
C ALA A 95 2.18 -9.18 -15.40
N LEU A 96 2.54 -8.93 -14.14
CA LEU A 96 3.58 -7.98 -13.75
C LEU A 96 4.78 -8.73 -13.20
N LEU A 97 5.97 -8.42 -13.71
CA LEU A 97 7.23 -8.92 -13.18
C LEU A 97 7.90 -7.82 -12.35
N VAL A 98 7.97 -8.03 -11.03
CA VAL A 98 8.50 -7.06 -10.06
C VAL A 98 9.49 -7.72 -9.11
N PRO A 99 10.46 -6.98 -8.55
CA PRO A 99 11.20 -7.46 -7.39
C PRO A 99 10.27 -7.59 -6.18
N THR A 100 10.46 -8.64 -5.37
CA THR A 100 9.68 -8.84 -4.14
C THR A 100 9.94 -7.74 -3.12
N THR A 101 11.21 -7.40 -2.90
CA THR A 101 11.66 -6.28 -2.06
C THR A 101 12.83 -5.59 -2.76
N PRO A 102 13.06 -4.28 -2.53
CA PRO A 102 14.19 -3.57 -3.12
C PRO A 102 15.52 -3.94 -2.43
N THR A 103 15.48 -4.28 -1.14
CA THR A 103 16.65 -4.53 -0.30
C THR A 103 16.38 -5.66 0.72
N PHE A 104 17.44 -6.09 1.41
CA PHE A 104 17.41 -7.08 2.49
C PHE A 104 17.91 -6.43 3.79
N PRO A 105 17.01 -5.95 4.67
CA PRO A 105 17.42 -5.33 5.92
C PRO A 105 18.01 -6.38 6.89
N SER A 106 19.02 -5.98 7.67
CA SER A 106 19.50 -6.73 8.83
C SER A 106 18.64 -6.46 10.05
N ILE A 107 18.67 -7.37 11.02
CA ILE A 107 18.22 -7.11 12.38
C ILE A 107 19.47 -6.71 13.16
N GLU A 108 19.45 -5.54 13.78
CA GLU A 108 20.42 -5.13 14.79
C GLU A 108 19.84 -5.34 16.19
#